data_AF-A0A1X1Y9E4-F1
#
_entry.id   AF-A0A1X1Y9E4-F1
#
_cell.length_a   1.000
_cell.length_b   1.000
_cell.length_c   1.000
_cell.angle_alpha   90.00
_cell.angle_beta   90.00
_cell.angle_gamma   90.00
#
_symmetry.space_group_name_H-M   'P 1'
#
loop_
_entity.id
_entity.type
_entity.pdbx_description
1 polymer ?
#
loop_
_entity_poly.entity_id
_entity_poly.type
_entity_poly.pdbx_seq_one_letter_code
_entity_poly.pdbx_strand_id
1 'polypeptide(L)' 'MKDTGEPERLGEVRYQAGATATAVPDERGNLIWEVTRHSDGLVRTTRKLAQVSHWKAANG' A
#
# COMPACT_ATOMS: atom_id res chain seq x y z
N MET A 1 12.79 -0.04 -7.59
CA MET A 1 11.34 -0.29 -7.42
C MET A 1 10.69 -0.05 -8.76
N LYS A 2 9.74 -0.87 -9.21
CA LYS A 2 8.93 -0.47 -10.35
C LYS A 2 8.14 0.78 -9.94
N ASP A 3 8.27 1.85 -10.70
CA ASP A 3 7.61 3.16 -10.51
C ASP A 3 6.08 3.10 -10.67
N THR A 4 5.49 1.91 -10.74
CA THR A 4 4.08 1.75 -11.04
C THR A 4 3.21 2.02 -9.82
N GLY A 5 3.72 1.87 -8.59
CA GLY A 5 2.98 2.12 -7.35
C GLY A 5 1.88 1.09 -7.06
N GLU A 6 1.82 0.03 -7.85
CA GLU A 6 0.89 -1.10 -7.71
C GLU A 6 1.49 -2.13 -6.74
N PRO A 7 0.65 -2.89 -6.03
CA PRO A 7 1.12 -4.02 -5.23
C PRO A 7 1.62 -5.14 -6.13
N GLU A 8 2.81 -5.67 -5.84
CA GLU A 8 3.43 -6.76 -6.61
C GLU A 8 3.10 -8.12 -5.99
N ARG A 9 2.84 -8.18 -4.67
CA ARG A 9 2.59 -9.42 -3.95
C ARG A 9 1.55 -9.25 -2.82
N LEU A 10 0.73 -10.27 -2.60
CA LEU A 10 -0.17 -10.34 -1.44
C LEU A 10 0.62 -10.26 -0.12
N GLY A 11 0.17 -9.40 0.80
CA GLY A 11 0.84 -9.17 2.08
C GLY A 11 2.09 -8.29 2.00
N GLU A 12 2.41 -7.74 0.83
CA GLU A 12 3.42 -6.70 0.70
C GLU A 12 3.05 -5.50 1.58
N VAL A 13 4.03 -4.92 2.27
CA VAL A 13 3.82 -3.76 3.14
C VAL A 13 4.72 -2.62 2.72
N ARG A 14 4.13 -1.43 2.63
CA ARG A 14 4.82 -0.17 2.38
C ARG A 14 4.53 0.82 3.50
N TYR A 15 5.50 1.65 3.80
CA TYR A 15 5.39 2.69 4.83
C TYR A 15 5.64 4.07 4.24
N GLN A 16 4.76 5.02 4.56
CA GLN A 16 5.00 6.44 4.37
C GLN A 16 4.90 7.14 5.73
N ALA A 17 5.40 8.37 5.85
CA ALA A 17 5.31 9.13 7.09
C ALA A 17 3.84 9.25 7.55
N GLY A 18 3.48 8.51 8.59
CA GLY A 18 2.12 8.48 9.17
C GLY A 18 1.11 7.58 8.46
N ALA A 19 1.53 6.68 7.56
CA ALA A 19 0.62 5.66 7.03
C ALA A 19 1.33 4.36 6.66
N THR A 20 0.59 3.26 6.70
CA THR A 20 1.00 1.93 6.24
C THR A 20 0.08 1.50 5.11
N ALA A 21 0.64 0.99 4.02
CA ALA A 21 -0.10 0.36 2.94
C ALA A 21 0.18 -1.14 2.94
N THR A 22 -0.85 -1.96 2.96
CA THR A 22 -0.75 -3.41 2.90
C THR A 22 -1.45 -3.91 1.65
N ALA A 23 -0.78 -4.78 0.89
CA ALA A 23 -1.35 -5.38 -0.30
C ALA A 23 -2.37 -6.47 0.08
N VAL A 24 -3.62 -6.26 -0.29
CA VAL A 24 -4.75 -7.15 -0.01
C VAL A 24 -5.49 -7.48 -1.32
N PRO A 25 -6.20 -8.61 -1.40
CA PRO A 25 -7.03 -8.92 -2.56
C PRO A 25 -8.37 -8.19 -2.47
N ASP A 26 -8.86 -7.66 -3.59
CA ASP A 26 -10.23 -7.17 -3.71
C ASP A 26 -11.23 -8.32 -3.89
N GLU A 27 -12.54 -8.01 -3.93
CA GLU A 27 -13.61 -8.99 -4.12
C GLU A 27 -13.52 -9.75 -5.45
N ARG A 28 -12.72 -9.26 -6.41
CA ARG A 28 -12.49 -9.86 -7.72
C ARG A 28 -11.14 -10.59 -7.81
N GLY A 29 -10.37 -10.63 -6.72
CA GLY A 29 -9.05 -11.25 -6.64
C GLY A 29 -7.89 -10.39 -7.17
N ASN A 30 -8.11 -9.12 -7.47
CA ASN A 30 -7.03 -8.19 -7.86
C ASN A 30 -6.30 -7.67 -6.62
N LEU A 31 -4.99 -7.52 -6.70
CA LEU A 31 -4.22 -6.91 -5.61
C LEU A 31 -4.44 -5.39 -5.59
N ILE A 32 -4.77 -4.88 -4.41
CA ILE A 32 -4.92 -3.46 -4.10
C ILE A 32 -4.18 -3.12 -2.81
N TRP A 33 -3.91 -1.84 -2.61
CA TRP A 33 -3.38 -1.32 -1.36
C TRP A 33 -4.51 -0.97 -0.40
N GLU A 34 -4.45 -1.51 0.80
CA GLU A 34 -5.16 -1.02 1.97
C GLU A 34 -4.23 -0.07 2.73
N VAL A 35 -4.53 1.22 2.71
CA VAL A 35 -3.75 2.28 3.34
C VAL A 35 -4.38 2.71 4.65
N THR A 36 -3.71 2.44 5.75
CA THR A 36 -4.09 2.85 7.10
C THR A 36 -3.29 4.07 7.52
N ARG A 37 -3.97 5.18 7.79
CA ARG A 37 -3.34 6.39 8.33
C ARG A 37 -3.24 6.30 9.84
N HIS A 38 -2.05 6.53 10.39
CA HIS A 38 -1.77 6.34 11.83
C HIS A 38 -2.39 7.42 12.71
N SER A 39 -2.63 8.62 12.19
CA SER A 39 -3.16 9.75 12.97
C SER A 39 -4.60 9.54 13.43
N ASP A 40 -5.44 8.91 12.61
CA ASP A 40 -6.89 8.78 12.82
C ASP A 40 -7.39 7.35 12.60
N GLY A 41 -6.50 6.41 12.26
CA GLY A 41 -6.86 5.02 11.98
C GLY A 41 -7.66 4.85 10.67
N LEU A 42 -7.83 5.91 9.87
CA LEU A 42 -8.59 5.83 8.64
C LEU A 42 -7.94 4.85 7.66
N VAL A 43 -8.75 3.89 7.22
CA VAL A 43 -8.40 2.92 6.20
C VAL A 43 -8.97 3.37 4.85
N ARG A 44 -8.15 3.36 3.81
CA ARG A 44 -8.55 3.62 2.43
C ARG A 44 -7.95 2.59 1.49
N THR A 45 -8.74 2.12 0.54
CA THR A 45 -8.25 1.24 -0.50
C THR A 45 -7.90 2.00 -1.77
N THR A 46 -6.81 1.61 -2.44
CA THR A 46 -6.41 2.16 -3.75
C THR A 46 -5.68 1.11 -4.57
N ARG A 47 -5.83 1.15 -5.89
CA ARG A 47 -5.06 0.26 -6.79
C ARG A 47 -3.60 0.66 -6.92
N LYS A 48 -3.32 1.96 -6.71
CA LYS A 48 -1.99 2.56 -6.92
C LYS A 48 -1.70 3.58 -5.84
N LEU A 49 -0.49 3.51 -5.28
CA LEU A 49 0.03 4.52 -4.38
C LEU A 49 0.46 5.76 -5.17
N ALA A 50 0.00 6.92 -4.74
CA ALA A 50 0.56 8.20 -5.20
C ALA A 50 1.92 8.43 -4.54
N GLN A 51 2.79 9.20 -5.21
CA GLN A 51 4.11 9.58 -4.70
C GLN A 51 4.93 8.36 -4.23
N VAL A 52 5.06 7.33 -5.09
CA VAL A 52 5.72 6.05 -4.80
C VAL A 52 7.09 6.23 -4.14
N SER A 53 7.83 7.28 -4.50
CA SER A 53 9.13 7.65 -3.93
C SER A 53 9.11 7.92 -2.42
N HIS A 54 7.95 8.27 -1.85
CA HIS A 54 7.76 8.48 -0.41
C HIS A 54 7.45 7.20 0.37
N TRP A 55 7.18 6.11 -0.34
CA TRP A 55 6.87 4.82 0.24
C TRP A 55 8.11 3.94 0.32
N LYS A 56 8.44 3.49 1.53
CA LYS A 56 9.52 2.54 1.77
C LYS A 56 8.97 1.13 1.84
N ALA A 57 9.66 0.19 1.19
CA ALA A 57 9.38 -1.22 1.39
C ALA A 57 9.62 -1.59 2.86
N ALA A 58 8.70 -2.36 3.45
CA ALA A 58 9.06 -3.22 4.56
C ALA A 58 10.05 -4.24 3.98
N ASN A 59 11.35 -4.05 4.16
CA ASN A 59 12.29 -5.12 3.84
C ASN A 59 11.94 -6.32 4.74
N GLY A 60 11.53 -7.41 4.12
CA GLY A 60 11.64 -8.74 4.70
C GLY A 60 13.08 -9.24 4.62
#